data_AF-A0A706Q0R2-F1
#
_entry.id   AF-A0A706Q0R2-F1
#
_cell.length_a   1.000
_cell.length_b   1.000
_cell.length_c   1.000
_cell.angle_alpha   90.00
_cell.angle_beta   90.00
_cell.angle_gamma   90.00
#
_symmetry.space_group_name_H-M   'P 1'
#
loop_
_entity.id
_entity.type
_entity.pdbx_description
1 polymer ?
#
loop_
_entity_poly.entity_id
_entity_poly.type
_entity_poly.pdbx_seq_one_letter_code
_entity_poly.pdbx_strand_id
1 'polypeptide(L)'
;MYDFARWSYVDRQKKQKFDDIGAGHEAFLAAIGQIQPAAKKEQEHPELPALFVGVWDKYRNLKFIQRDTGESLVLCPRDIIKWQDLVAYKSVTGDTISALEAELIMGIDAIFEGREDG
;
A
#
# COMPACT_ATOMS: atom_id res chain seq x y z
N MET A 1 2.70 -9.63 9.58
CA MET A 1 1.59 -9.05 8.78
C MET A 1 1.54 -7.54 8.95
N TYR A 2 1.41 -7.01 10.17
CA TYR A 2 1.42 -5.56 10.38
C TYR A 2 2.76 -4.90 10.04
N ASP A 3 3.90 -5.57 10.24
CA ASP A 3 5.20 -5.07 9.79
C ASP A 3 5.25 -4.91 8.26
N PHE A 4 4.69 -5.89 7.55
CA PHE A 4 4.55 -5.82 6.08
C PHE A 4 3.64 -4.66 5.66
N ALA A 5 2.51 -4.46 6.36
CA ALA A 5 1.58 -3.36 6.08
C ALA A 5 2.23 -1.99 6.32
N ARG A 6 2.93 -1.83 7.45
CA ARG A 6 3.65 -0.61 7.82
C ARG A 6 4.76 -0.30 6.81
N TRP A 7 5.54 -1.31 6.45
CA TRP A 7 6.57 -1.14 5.42
C TRP A 7 5.96 -0.73 4.08
N SER A 8 4.86 -1.40 3.68
CA SER A 8 4.21 -1.18 2.38
C SER A 8 3.60 0.22 2.25
N TYR A 9 2.96 0.74 3.31
CA TYR A 9 2.21 1.99 3.24
C TYR A 9 2.92 3.20 3.86
N VAL A 10 3.83 3.01 4.81
CA VAL A 10 4.51 4.09 5.52
C VAL A 10 5.95 4.20 5.07
N ASP A 11 6.76 3.16 5.34
CA ASP A 11 8.21 3.26 5.19
C ASP A 11 8.63 3.35 3.72
N ARG A 12 8.02 2.54 2.86
CA ARG A 12 8.25 2.58 1.41
C ARG A 12 7.85 3.92 0.81
N GLN A 13 6.71 4.50 1.22
CA GLN A 13 6.26 5.79 0.70
C GLN A 13 7.17 6.94 1.12
N LYS A 14 7.57 6.99 2.40
CA LYS A 14 8.52 8.00 2.90
C LYS A 14 9.85 7.93 2.16
N LYS A 15 10.33 6.70 1.93
CA LYS A 15 11.58 6.47 1.23
C LYS A 15 11.50 6.81 -0.24
N GLN A 16 10.40 6.49 -0.92
CA GLN A 16 10.16 6.91 -2.31
C GLN A 16 10.13 8.44 -2.45
N LYS A 17 9.44 9.15 -1.54
CA LYS A 17 9.45 10.62 -1.52
C LYS A 17 10.86 11.19 -1.35
N PHE A 18 11.69 10.57 -0.51
CA PHE A 18 13.09 10.97 -0.33
C PHE A 18 13.95 10.67 -1.56
N ASP A 19 13.82 9.47 -2.12
CA ASP A 19 14.55 9.03 -3.30
C ASP A 19 14.19 9.89 -4.53
N ASP A 20 12.93 10.28 -4.70
CA ASP A 20 12.48 11.15 -5.80
C ASP A 20 13.09 12.56 -5.75
N ILE A 21 13.32 13.10 -4.54
CA ILE A 21 14.02 14.40 -4.36
C ILE A 21 15.47 14.30 -4.82
N GLY A 22 16.16 13.19 -4.49
CA GLY A 22 17.53 12.95 -4.92
C GLY A 22 17.64 12.60 -6.41
N ALA A 23 16.66 11.89 -6.96
CA ALA A 23 16.66 11.38 -8.32
C ALA A 23 16.70 12.50 -9.37
N GLY A 24 16.04 13.63 -9.15
CA GLY A 24 16.11 14.78 -10.07
C GLY A 24 17.53 15.36 -10.18
N HIS A 25 18.24 15.44 -9.06
CA HIS A 25 19.61 15.93 -9.01
C HIS A 25 20.60 14.92 -9.63
N GLU A 26 20.49 13.64 -9.29
CA GLU A 26 21.32 12.59 -9.87
C GLU A 26 21.08 12.42 -11.38
N ALA A 27 19.83 12.51 -11.84
CA ALA A 27 19.50 12.48 -13.27
C ALA A 27 20.14 13.64 -14.02
N PHE A 28 20.14 14.85 -13.42
CA PHE A 28 20.83 16.00 -14.01
C PHE A 28 22.35 15.80 -14.07
N LEU A 29 22.97 15.36 -12.97
CA LEU A 29 24.41 15.09 -12.90
C LEU A 29 24.84 13.97 -13.87
N ALA A 30 24.01 12.95 -14.05
CA ALA A 30 24.22 11.90 -15.04
C ALA A 30 24.09 12.44 -16.48
N ALA A 31 23.12 13.33 -16.74
CA ALA A 31 22.90 13.93 -18.06
C ALA A 31 24.06 14.84 -18.50
N ILE A 32 24.71 15.54 -17.55
CA ILE A 32 25.93 16.34 -17.81
C ILE A 32 27.22 15.51 -17.73
N GLY A 33 27.11 14.19 -17.55
CA GLY A 33 28.24 13.25 -17.58
C GLY A 33 29.13 13.26 -16.34
N GLN A 34 28.69 13.84 -15.22
CA GLN A 34 29.48 13.92 -13.99
C GLN A 34 29.40 12.64 -13.13
N ILE A 35 28.32 11.86 -13.23
CA ILE A 35 28.15 10.61 -12.46
C ILE A 35 27.60 9.48 -13.35
N GLN A 36 27.92 8.22 -13.00
CA GLN A 36 27.23 7.06 -13.54
C GLN A 36 26.07 6.70 -12.60
N PRO A 37 24.85 6.45 -13.13
CA PRO A 37 23.71 6.10 -12.30
C PRO A 37 23.97 4.77 -11.57
N ALA A 38 23.90 4.78 -10.24
CA ALA A 38 24.10 3.59 -9.44
C ALA A 38 22.94 2.60 -9.65
N ALA A 39 23.25 1.30 -9.69
CA ALA A 39 22.23 0.25 -9.73
C ALA A 39 21.38 0.31 -8.46
N LYS A 40 20.05 0.41 -8.61
CA LYS A 40 19.11 0.36 -7.49
C LYS A 40 19.27 -0.99 -6.79
N LYS A 41 19.79 -0.97 -5.56
CA LYS A 41 19.86 -2.17 -4.72
C LYS A 41 18.45 -2.65 -4.43
N GLU A 42 18.23 -3.94 -4.64
CA GLU A 42 17.01 -4.63 -4.25
C GLU A 42 16.86 -4.49 -2.72
N GLN A 43 15.73 -3.93 -2.28
CA GLN A 43 15.52 -3.57 -0.89
C GLN A 43 15.00 -4.76 -0.11
N GLU A 44 15.66 -5.10 1.00
CA GLU A 44 15.10 -6.02 1.99
C GLU A 44 13.79 -5.45 2.53
N HIS A 45 12.73 -6.24 2.45
CA HIS A 45 11.42 -5.90 2.95
C HIS A 45 10.87 -7.07 3.76
N PRO A 46 9.96 -6.82 4.72
CA PRO A 46 9.26 -7.92 5.37
C PRO A 46 8.52 -8.73 4.31
N GLU A 47 8.50 -10.06 4.46
CA GLU A 47 7.63 -10.89 3.62
C GLU A 47 6.21 -10.92 4.22
N LEU A 48 5.20 -10.99 3.36
CA LEU A 48 3.84 -11.31 3.78
C LEU A 48 3.71 -12.84 3.90
N PRO A 49 3.47 -13.40 5.09
CA PRO A 49 3.32 -14.84 5.23
C PRO A 49 2.15 -15.34 4.37
N ALA A 50 2.32 -16.47 3.69
CA ALA A 50 1.35 -17.03 2.74
C ALA A 50 -0.08 -17.14 3.32
N LEU A 51 -0.18 -17.47 4.61
CA LEU A 51 -1.46 -17.60 5.32
C LEU A 51 -2.28 -16.29 5.41
N PHE A 52 -1.63 -15.14 5.27
CA PHE A 52 -2.26 -13.82 5.34
C PHE A 52 -2.50 -13.18 3.97
N VAL A 53 -2.10 -13.84 2.87
CA VAL A 53 -2.30 -13.31 1.50
C VAL A 53 -3.77 -13.07 1.22
N GLY A 54 -4.64 -14.01 1.57
CA GLY A 54 -6.09 -13.85 1.38
C GLY A 54 -6.67 -12.67 2.19
N VAL A 55 -6.18 -12.46 3.42
CA VAL A 55 -6.62 -11.33 4.27
C VAL A 55 -6.18 -9.99 3.68
N TRP A 56 -4.95 -9.96 3.15
CA TRP A 56 -4.40 -8.80 2.48
C TRP A 56 -5.18 -8.44 1.21
N ASP A 57 -5.56 -9.42 0.41
CA ASP A 57 -6.36 -9.19 -0.79
C ASP A 57 -7.77 -8.71 -0.45
N LYS A 58 -8.42 -9.30 0.56
CA LYS A 58 -9.70 -8.81 1.09
C LYS A 58 -9.61 -7.35 1.55
N TYR A 59 -8.55 -7.00 2.29
CA TYR A 59 -8.31 -5.60 2.68
C TYR A 59 -8.18 -4.68 1.46
N ARG A 60 -7.38 -5.05 0.44
CA ARG A 60 -7.21 -4.21 -0.74
C ARG A 60 -8.52 -4.00 -1.50
N ASN A 61 -9.34 -5.04 -1.62
CA ASN A 61 -10.65 -4.96 -2.27
C ASN A 61 -11.63 -4.06 -1.50
N LEU A 62 -11.53 -4.04 -0.17
CA LEU A 62 -12.33 -3.16 0.68
C LEU A 62 -11.86 -1.71 0.60
N LYS A 63 -10.54 -1.50 0.68
CA LYS A 63 -9.96 -0.17 0.84
C LYS A 63 -9.91 0.60 -0.46
N PHE A 64 -9.60 -0.04 -1.58
CA PHE A 64 -9.34 0.67 -2.83
C PHE A 64 -10.42 0.42 -3.86
N ILE A 65 -10.86 1.50 -4.49
CA ILE A 65 -11.77 1.46 -5.63
C ILE A 65 -11.03 1.93 -6.88
N GLN A 66 -11.34 1.33 -8.01
CA GLN A 66 -10.88 1.83 -9.30
C GLN A 66 -11.83 2.91 -9.79
N ARG A 67 -11.29 4.07 -10.16
CA ARG A 67 -12.02 5.14 -10.84
C ARG A 67 -11.43 5.33 -12.23
N ASP A 68 -12.32 5.29 -13.22
CA ASP A 68 -11.98 5.67 -14.59
C ASP A 68 -12.05 7.19 -14.70
N THR A 69 -10.93 7.81 -15.07
CA THR A 69 -10.84 9.26 -15.29
C THR A 69 -10.93 9.63 -16.77
N GLY A 70 -11.25 8.68 -17.65
CA GLY A 70 -11.30 8.84 -19.11
C GLY A 70 -9.94 8.69 -19.79
N GLU A 71 -8.84 9.01 -19.09
CA GLU A 71 -7.47 8.86 -19.59
C GLU A 71 -6.71 7.70 -18.91
N SER A 72 -7.13 7.32 -17.70
CA SER A 72 -6.47 6.26 -16.93
C SER A 72 -7.40 5.65 -15.87
N LEU A 73 -7.10 4.40 -15.50
CA LEU A 73 -7.68 3.76 -14.32
C LEU A 73 -6.83 4.11 -13.09
N VAL A 74 -7.41 4.85 -12.15
CA VAL A 74 -6.75 5.25 -10.91
C VAL A 74 -7.32 4.47 -9.73
N LEU A 75 -6.45 3.90 -8.90
CA LEU A 75 -6.84 3.31 -7.62
C LEU A 75 -6.93 4.41 -6.56
N CYS A 76 -8.15 4.66 -6.07
CA CYS A 76 -8.40 5.62 -5.00
C CYS A 76 -8.70 4.88 -3.69
N PRO A 77 -8.07 5.26 -2.57
CA PRO A 77 -8.49 4.76 -1.26
C PRO A 77 -9.88 5.32 -0.92
N ARG A 78 -10.69 4.47 -0.30
CA ARG A 78 -11.92 4.84 0.40
C ARG A 78 -11.59 5.39 1.79
N ASP A 79 -12.60 5.97 2.42
CA ASP A 79 -12.59 6.33 3.85
C ASP A 79 -12.27 5.12 4.74
N ILE A 80 -12.05 5.41 6.03
CA ILE A 80 -11.88 4.41 7.10
C ILE A 80 -12.90 3.28 6.96
N ILE A 81 -12.41 2.05 6.97
CA ILE A 81 -13.24 0.85 6.89
C ILE A 81 -14.07 0.74 8.17
N LYS A 82 -15.38 0.61 8.02
CA LYS A 82 -16.32 0.44 9.13
C LYS A 82 -16.78 -1.00 9.22
N TRP A 83 -17.32 -1.38 10.37
CA TRP A 83 -17.90 -2.72 10.57
C TRP A 83 -18.96 -3.07 9.51
N GLN A 84 -19.77 -2.10 9.10
CA GLN A 84 -20.79 -2.28 8.06
C GLN A 84 -20.20 -2.70 6.71
N ASP A 85 -19.00 -2.22 6.38
CA ASP A 85 -18.30 -2.56 5.14
C ASP A 85 -17.88 -4.04 5.12
N LEU A 86 -17.42 -4.54 6.27
CA LEU A 86 -17.05 -5.95 6.43
C LEU A 86 -18.26 -6.87 6.30
N VAL A 87 -19.40 -6.47 6.86
CA VAL A 87 -20.67 -7.20 6.73
C VAL A 87 -21.16 -7.18 5.28
N ALA A 88 -21.09 -6.02 4.62
CA ALA A 88 -21.50 -5.87 3.23
C ALA A 88 -20.59 -6.65 2.25
N TYR A 89 -19.32 -6.87 2.60
CA TYR A 89 -18.36 -7.59 1.76
C TYR A 89 -18.88 -8.93 1.25
N LYS A 90 -19.55 -9.70 2.12
CA LYS A 90 -20.15 -10.99 1.76
C LYS A 90 -21.21 -10.85 0.68
N SER A 91 -22.06 -9.83 0.77
CA SER A 91 -23.14 -9.63 -0.21
C SER A 91 -22.63 -9.24 -1.59
N VAL A 92 -21.45 -8.61 -1.66
CA VAL A 92 -20.85 -8.13 -2.91
C VAL A 92 -19.95 -9.19 -3.56
N THR A 93 -19.16 -9.89 -2.75
CA THR A 93 -18.09 -10.79 -3.25
C THR A 93 -18.43 -12.28 -3.12
N GLY A 94 -19.43 -12.63 -2.31
CA GLY A 94 -19.72 -14.01 -1.92
C GLY A 94 -18.80 -14.57 -0.83
N ASP A 95 -17.69 -13.90 -0.53
CA ASP A 95 -16.70 -14.34 0.44
C ASP A 95 -17.03 -13.89 1.87
N THR A 96 -16.70 -14.75 2.83
CA THR A 96 -16.88 -14.43 4.25
C THR A 96 -15.59 -13.86 4.86
N ILE A 97 -15.77 -12.93 5.79
CA ILE A 97 -14.72 -12.39 6.65
C ILE A 97 -14.98 -12.94 8.05
N SER A 98 -14.06 -13.74 8.57
CA SER A 98 -14.08 -14.23 9.94
C SER A 98 -13.74 -13.10 10.93
N ALA A 99 -14.04 -13.32 12.22
CA ALA A 99 -13.71 -12.34 13.27
C ALA A 99 -12.21 -12.00 13.32
N LEU A 100 -11.35 -13.01 13.17
CA LEU A 100 -9.90 -12.81 13.10
C LEU A 100 -9.50 -11.98 11.88
N GLU A 101 -10.05 -12.27 10.71
CA GLU A 101 -9.76 -11.49 9.51
C GLU A 101 -10.25 -10.05 9.64
N ALA A 102 -11.39 -9.83 10.28
CA ALA A 102 -11.91 -8.49 10.54
C ALA A 102 -10.95 -7.69 11.42
N GLU A 103 -10.46 -8.26 12.52
CA GLU A 103 -9.46 -7.61 13.39
C GLU A 103 -8.18 -7.25 12.62
N LEU A 104 -7.68 -8.19 11.80
CA LEU A 104 -6.49 -7.97 10.99
C LEU A 104 -6.70 -6.88 9.93
N ILE A 105 -7.83 -6.88 9.23
CA ILE A 105 -8.21 -5.87 8.22
C ILE A 105 -8.30 -4.49 8.86
N MET A 106 -8.97 -4.38 10.00
CA MET A 106 -9.10 -3.11 10.74
C MET A 106 -7.75 -2.61 11.24
N GLY A 107 -6.86 -3.51 11.70
CA GLY A 107 -5.50 -3.16 12.09
C GLY A 107 -4.64 -2.66 10.92
N ILE A 108 -4.78 -3.25 9.73
CA ILE A 108 -4.12 -2.73 8.51
C ILE A 108 -4.66 -1.33 8.17
N ASP A 109 -5.99 -1.15 8.21
CA ASP A 109 -6.61 0.13 7.88
C ASP A 109 -6.12 1.25 8.81
N ALA A 110 -6.00 0.97 10.12
CA ALA A 110 -5.43 1.91 11.08
C ALA A 110 -3.98 2.32 10.74
N ILE A 111 -3.14 1.37 10.28
CA ILE A 111 -1.78 1.67 9.83
C ILE A 111 -1.79 2.53 8.57
N PHE A 112 -2.68 2.24 7.63
CA PHE A 112 -2.82 3.02 6.40
C PHE A 112 -3.29 4.44 6.70
N GLU A 113 -4.27 4.61 7.59
CA GLU A 113 -4.83 5.92 7.93
C GLU A 113 -3.83 6.78 8.72
N GLY A 114 -3.10 6.19 9.66
CA GLY A 114 -2.05 6.86 10.43
C GLY A 114 -0.73 7.09 9.65
N ARG A 115 -0.69 6.84 8.34
CA ARG A 115 0.55 6.96 7.53
C ARG A 115 1.10 8.38 7.45
N GLU A 116 0.26 9.40 7.67
CA GLU A 116 0.65 10.81 7.64
C GLU A 116 1.00 11.39 9.02
N ASP A 117 0.68 10.68 10.10
CA ASP A 117 0.93 11.11 11.49
C ASP A 117 2.34 10.79 12.00
N GLY A 118 3.24 10.31 11.13
CA GLY A 118 4.58 9.87 11.50
C GLY A 118 5.67 10.43 10.63
#